data_AF-A0A7V8BQG8-F1
#
_entry.id   AF-A0A7V8BQG8-F1
#
_cell.length_a   1.000
_cell.length_b   1.000
_cell.length_c   1.000
_cell.angle_alpha   90.00
_cell.angle_beta   90.00
_cell.angle_gamma   90.00
#
_symmetry.space_group_name_H-M   'P 1'
#
loop_
_entity.id
_entity.type
_entity.pdbx_description
1 polymer ?
#
loop_
_entity_poly.entity_id
_entity_poly.type
_entity_poly.pdbx_seq_one_letter_code
_entity_poly.pdbx_strand_id
1 'polypeptide(L)'
;MVIDNEIIQALDEIILGRIVKRSKHELTWDEQNIREEFIQRLLHNHFEFKTIKNVDVPIGFRCPAFLLREQWAYFGWVKWMKYDEGIYWKYFASEVRRPSGSPVIIITSDDIKEIYVNDLSHEEHDPDLPPLYE
;
A
#
# COMPACT_ATOMS: atom_id res chain seq x y z
N MET A 1 -10.96 19.76 16.48
CA MET A 1 -11.76 19.89 15.25
C MET A 1 -12.49 18.57 15.08
N VAL A 2 -13.83 18.58 14.97
CA VAL A 2 -14.61 17.34 14.84
C VAL A 2 -14.75 17.08 13.35
N ILE A 3 -14.07 16.05 12.85
CA ILE A 3 -14.30 15.59 11.48
C ILE A 3 -15.63 14.86 11.42
N ASP A 4 -16.37 15.11 10.34
CA ASP A 4 -17.67 14.53 10.12
C ASP A 4 -17.60 12.99 10.11
N ASN A 5 -18.58 12.33 10.71
CA ASN A 5 -18.71 10.88 10.67
C ASN A 5 -18.79 10.35 9.23
N GLU A 6 -19.36 11.14 8.30
CA GLU A 6 -19.41 10.78 6.88
C GLU A 6 -18.01 10.67 6.26
N ILE A 7 -17.08 11.57 6.62
CA ILE A 7 -15.69 11.52 6.15
C ILE A 7 -15.00 10.29 6.71
N ILE A 8 -15.17 10.01 8.00
CA ILE A 8 -14.57 8.83 8.65
C ILE A 8 -15.00 7.54 7.93
N GLN A 9 -16.29 7.40 7.62
CA GLN A 9 -16.81 6.26 6.88
C GLN A 9 -16.23 6.20 5.46
N ALA A 10 -16.17 7.34 4.76
CA ALA A 10 -15.58 7.39 3.42
C ALA A 10 -14.11 6.94 3.41
N LEU A 11 -13.32 7.33 4.42
CA LEU A 11 -11.92 6.90 4.56
C LEU A 11 -11.81 5.38 4.77
N ASP A 12 -12.65 4.79 5.62
CA ASP A 12 -12.67 3.33 5.80
C ASP A 12 -13.02 2.61 4.49
N GLU A 13 -14.05 3.09 3.80
CA GLU A 13 -14.50 2.48 2.55
C GLU A 13 -13.44 2.61 1.43
N ILE A 14 -12.63 3.68 1.44
CA ILE A 14 -11.43 3.82 0.59
C ILE A 14 -10.36 2.81 0.99
N ILE A 15 -10.00 2.73 2.27
CA ILE A 15 -8.94 1.84 2.78
C ILE A 15 -9.27 0.37 2.50
N LEU A 16 -10.53 0.00 2.69
CA LEU A 16 -11.05 -1.35 2.48
C LEU A 16 -11.38 -1.64 1.00
N GLY A 17 -11.38 -0.62 0.14
CA GLY A 17 -11.58 -0.76 -1.29
C GLY A 17 -13.00 -1.17 -1.70
N ARG A 18 -14.01 -0.74 -0.93
CA ARG A 18 -15.41 -1.13 -1.10
C ARG A 18 -16.18 -0.24 -2.07
N ILE A 19 -15.99 1.08 -1.99
CA ILE A 19 -16.73 2.07 -2.80
C ILE A 19 -15.94 2.58 -4.01
N VAL A 20 -14.60 2.58 -3.90
CA VAL A 20 -13.70 3.07 -4.94
C VAL A 20 -12.51 2.15 -5.09
N LYS A 21 -11.95 2.11 -6.30
CA LYS A 21 -10.71 1.38 -6.57
C LYS A 21 -9.57 1.98 -5.75
N ARG A 22 -8.97 1.15 -4.89
CA ARG A 22 -7.74 1.48 -4.17
C ARG A 22 -6.63 1.77 -5.18
N SER A 23 -6.18 3.02 -5.22
CA SER A 23 -5.14 3.45 -6.16
C SER A 23 -4.32 4.59 -5.57
N LYS A 24 -4.42 5.80 -6.10
CA LYS A 24 -3.80 7.00 -5.56
C LYS A 24 -4.89 7.93 -5.06
N HIS A 25 -4.81 8.32 -3.79
CA HIS A 25 -5.77 9.23 -3.17
C HIS A 25 -5.04 10.45 -2.63
N GLU A 26 -5.60 11.62 -2.89
CA GLU A 26 -5.14 12.86 -2.27
C GLU A 26 -5.63 12.91 -0.82
N LEU A 27 -4.78 13.33 0.10
CA LEU A 27 -5.06 13.48 1.53
C LEU A 27 -5.46 14.92 1.84
N THR A 28 -6.26 15.50 0.96
CA THR A 28 -6.83 16.83 1.09
C THR A 28 -8.33 16.75 0.87
N TRP A 29 -9.10 17.35 1.76
CA TRP A 29 -10.55 17.49 1.65
C TRP A 29 -10.96 18.90 2.05
N ASP A 30 -11.67 19.61 1.18
CA ASP A 30 -12.09 20.99 1.41
C ASP A 30 -10.91 21.90 1.84
N GLU A 31 -9.80 21.81 1.11
CA GLU A 31 -8.52 22.49 1.38
C GLU A 31 -7.82 22.10 2.70
N GLN A 32 -8.40 21.18 3.47
CA GLN A 32 -7.84 20.68 4.72
C GLN A 32 -7.03 19.41 4.48
N ASN A 33 -5.85 19.35 5.11
CA ASN A 33 -5.04 18.13 5.14
C ASN A 33 -5.68 17.12 6.10
N ILE A 34 -6.03 15.94 5.59
CA ILE A 34 -6.69 14.85 6.32
C ILE A 34 -5.77 13.64 6.56
N ARG A 35 -4.45 13.86 6.48
CA ARG A 35 -3.43 12.80 6.56
C ARG A 35 -3.46 12.08 7.90
N GLU A 36 -3.53 12.83 9.00
CA GLU A 36 -3.49 12.24 10.34
C GLU A 36 -4.72 11.35 10.57
N GLU A 37 -5.89 11.77 10.10
CA GLU A 37 -7.11 10.98 10.18
C GLU A 37 -7.04 9.75 9.30
N PHE A 38 -6.47 9.87 8.09
CA PHE A 38 -6.20 8.70 7.26
C PHE A 38 -5.29 7.70 7.97
N ILE A 39 -4.25 8.15 8.67
CA ILE A 39 -3.37 7.30 9.48
C ILE A 39 -4.16 6.63 10.61
N GLN A 40 -4.99 7.36 11.34
CA GLN A 40 -5.82 6.78 12.40
C GLN A 40 -6.78 5.72 11.85
N ARG A 41 -7.36 5.94 10.67
CA ARG A 41 -8.22 4.95 10.00
C ARG A 41 -7.42 3.75 9.49
N LEU A 42 -6.20 3.93 9.00
CA LEU A 42 -5.32 2.83 8.64
C LEU A 42 -5.06 1.93 9.85
N LEU A 43 -4.65 2.51 10.98
CA LEU A 43 -4.42 1.78 12.23
C LEU A 43 -5.68 1.06 12.71
N HIS A 44 -6.84 1.72 12.64
CA HIS A 44 -8.13 1.11 12.98
C HIS A 44 -8.47 -0.11 12.10
N ASN A 45 -8.07 -0.09 10.83
CA ASN A 45 -8.28 -1.18 9.88
C ASN A 45 -7.06 -2.14 9.79
N HIS A 46 -6.25 -2.20 10.86
CA HIS A 46 -5.11 -3.10 11.01
C HIS A 46 -3.96 -2.88 9.99
N PHE A 47 -3.85 -1.68 9.44
CA PHE A 47 -2.67 -1.28 8.68
C PHE A 47 -1.66 -0.64 9.63
N GLU A 48 -0.58 -1.35 9.91
CA GLU A 48 0.47 -0.91 10.83
C GLU A 48 1.68 -0.36 10.09
N PHE A 49 2.33 0.65 10.67
CA PHE A 49 3.61 1.14 10.16
C PHE A 49 4.66 0.04 10.26
N LYS A 50 5.22 -0.40 9.13
CA LYS A 50 6.27 -1.43 9.05
C LYS A 50 7.28 -1.04 7.99
N THR A 51 8.56 -1.36 8.20
CA THR A 51 9.50 -1.35 7.07
C THR A 51 9.20 -2.54 6.18
N ILE A 52 9.46 -2.44 4.88
CA ILE A 52 9.27 -3.56 3.94
C ILE A 52 9.91 -4.83 4.49
N LYS A 53 11.17 -4.76 4.93
CA LYS A 53 11.90 -5.88 5.53
C LYS A 53 11.11 -6.61 6.61
N ASN A 54 10.40 -5.88 7.48
CA ASN A 54 9.72 -6.40 8.67
C ASN A 54 8.26 -6.82 8.45
N VAL A 55 7.70 -6.68 7.23
CA VAL A 55 6.34 -7.13 6.93
C VAL A 55 6.26 -8.66 6.96
N ASP A 56 5.29 -9.25 7.67
CA ASP A 56 5.13 -10.70 7.65
C ASP A 56 4.28 -11.15 6.46
N VAL A 57 4.95 -11.48 5.35
CA VAL A 57 4.32 -11.98 4.13
C VAL A 57 5.08 -13.21 3.65
N PRO A 58 4.44 -14.37 3.50
CA PRO A 58 5.08 -15.54 2.91
C PRO A 58 5.38 -15.37 1.41
N ILE A 59 6.36 -16.10 0.89
CA ILE A 59 6.55 -16.23 -0.56
C ILE A 59 5.30 -16.87 -1.17
N GLY A 60 4.86 -16.40 -2.34
CA GLY A 60 3.60 -16.83 -2.95
C GLY A 60 2.39 -16.00 -2.52
N PHE A 61 2.58 -15.00 -1.68
CA PHE A 61 1.52 -14.14 -1.18
C PHE A 61 1.89 -12.66 -1.29
N ARG A 62 0.86 -11.81 -1.17
CA ARG A 62 0.98 -10.36 -1.09
C ARG A 62 0.08 -9.80 0.01
N CYS A 63 0.53 -8.74 0.66
CA CYS A 63 -0.24 -7.99 1.66
C CYS A 63 -0.59 -6.59 1.13
N PRO A 64 -1.83 -6.10 1.34
CA PRO A 64 -2.21 -4.76 0.95
C PRO A 64 -1.46 -3.73 1.80
N ALA A 65 -1.09 -2.62 1.16
CA ALA A 65 -0.35 -1.56 1.83
C ALA A 65 -0.64 -0.17 1.25
N PHE A 66 -0.44 0.84 2.09
CA PHE A 66 -0.46 2.26 1.70
C PHE A 66 0.89 2.90 1.98
N LEU A 67 1.51 3.45 0.93
CA LEU A 67 2.64 4.34 1.04
C LEU A 67 2.12 5.78 1.17
N LEU A 68 2.46 6.45 2.26
CA LEU A 68 2.13 7.87 2.44
C LEU A 68 3.32 8.73 2.02
N ARG A 69 3.09 9.64 1.08
CA ARG A 69 4.11 10.56 0.58
C ARG A 69 3.50 11.93 0.30
N GLU A 70 3.99 12.94 1.02
CA GLU A 70 3.47 14.31 0.92
C GLU A 70 1.94 14.33 1.16
N GLN A 71 1.15 14.85 0.22
CA GLN A 71 -0.31 14.88 0.28
C GLN A 71 -0.98 13.65 -0.34
N TRP A 72 -0.26 12.55 -0.60
CA TRP A 72 -0.78 11.41 -1.34
C TRP A 72 -0.66 10.09 -0.56
N ALA A 73 -1.71 9.29 -0.62
CA ALA A 73 -1.72 7.88 -0.25
C ALA A 73 -1.70 7.01 -1.51
N TYR A 74 -0.66 6.19 -1.66
CA TYR A 74 -0.53 5.24 -2.75
C TYR A 74 -0.82 3.83 -2.25
N PHE A 75 -1.90 3.25 -2.72
CA PHE A 75 -2.18 1.84 -2.53
C PHE A 75 -1.25 0.97 -3.37
N GLY A 76 -0.87 -0.16 -2.81
CA GLY A 76 -0.09 -1.18 -3.49
C GLY A 76 0.00 -2.45 -2.65
N TRP A 77 0.99 -3.25 -3.00
CA TRP A 77 1.19 -4.57 -2.40
C TRP A 77 2.62 -4.73 -1.94
N VAL A 78 2.78 -5.26 -0.73
CA VAL A 78 4.07 -5.82 -0.29
C VAL A 78 4.09 -7.29 -0.64
N LYS A 79 5.10 -7.72 -1.41
CA LYS A 79 5.23 -9.09 -1.90
C LYS A 79 6.68 -9.45 -2.18
N TRP A 80 6.91 -10.72 -2.49
CA TRP A 80 8.23 -11.21 -2.92
C TRP A 80 8.36 -11.20 -4.43
N MET A 81 9.55 -10.86 -4.91
CA MET A 81 9.99 -11.13 -6.28
C MET A 81 11.20 -12.04 -6.25
N LYS A 82 11.30 -12.93 -7.23
CA LYS A 82 12.52 -13.67 -7.48
C LYS A 82 13.57 -12.75 -8.14
N TYR A 83 14.75 -12.70 -7.55
CA TYR A 83 15.91 -12.01 -8.10
C TYR A 83 16.81 -12.97 -8.89
N ASP A 84 17.04 -14.16 -8.33
CA ASP A 84 17.84 -15.23 -8.93
C ASP A 84 17.30 -16.60 -8.47
N GLU A 85 17.88 -17.70 -8.95
CA GLU A 85 17.50 -19.05 -8.53
C GLU A 85 17.59 -19.22 -7.01
N GLY A 86 16.42 -19.35 -6.38
CA GLY A 86 16.30 -19.49 -4.92
C GLY A 86 16.50 -18.20 -4.12
N ILE A 87 16.75 -17.06 -4.77
CA ILE A 87 16.93 -15.76 -4.12
C ILE A 87 15.69 -14.89 -4.34
N TYR A 88 15.04 -14.52 -3.25
CA TYR A 88 13.84 -13.67 -3.26
C TYR A 88 14.06 -12.42 -2.45
N TRP A 89 13.54 -11.29 -2.93
CA TRP A 89 13.51 -10.03 -2.20
C TRP A 89 12.09 -9.50 -2.06
N LYS A 90 11.84 -8.88 -0.92
CA LYS A 90 10.55 -8.28 -0.61
C LYS A 90 10.55 -6.82 -1.04
N TYR A 91 9.44 -6.40 -1.62
CA TYR A 91 9.28 -5.05 -2.14
C TYR A 91 7.82 -4.61 -2.06
N PHE A 92 7.61 -3.30 -2.08
CA PHE A 92 6.32 -2.70 -2.34
C PHE A 92 6.21 -2.30 -3.80
N ALA A 93 5.03 -2.52 -4.40
CA ALA A 93 4.69 -2.05 -5.73
C ALA A 93 3.31 -1.38 -5.71
N SER A 94 3.23 -0.14 -6.21
CA SER A 94 1.95 0.59 -6.30
C SER A 94 1.02 -0.02 -7.33
N GLU A 95 -0.30 0.04 -7.08
CA GLU A 95 -1.32 -0.32 -8.07
C GLU A 95 -1.39 0.66 -9.24
N VAL A 96 -0.97 1.92 -9.01
CA VAL A 96 -0.83 2.91 -10.09
C VAL A 96 0.25 2.43 -11.06
N ARG A 97 -0.11 2.29 -12.35
CA ARG A 97 0.80 1.83 -13.42
C ARG A 97 1.17 2.96 -14.37
N ARG A 98 2.37 2.85 -14.95
CA ARG A 98 2.81 3.59 -16.13
C ARG A 98 2.09 3.06 -17.38
N PRO A 99 2.15 3.78 -18.51
CA PRO A 99 1.65 3.26 -19.79
C PRO A 99 2.22 1.90 -20.19
N SER A 100 3.46 1.58 -19.79
CA SER A 100 4.11 0.27 -19.97
C SER A 100 3.52 -0.86 -19.11
N GLY A 101 2.59 -0.56 -18.19
CA GLY A 101 2.06 -1.54 -17.23
C GLY A 101 2.91 -1.73 -15.97
N SER A 102 4.12 -1.15 -15.91
CA SER A 102 4.97 -1.19 -14.71
C SER A 102 4.41 -0.32 -13.58
N PRO A 103 4.59 -0.67 -12.29
CA PRO A 103 4.22 0.20 -11.18
C PRO A 103 4.90 1.57 -11.27
N VAL A 104 4.19 2.63 -10.90
CA VAL A 104 4.79 3.98 -10.82
C VAL A 104 5.80 4.06 -9.68
N ILE A 105 5.52 3.37 -8.56
CA ILE A 105 6.37 3.33 -7.37
C ILE A 105 6.74 1.90 -7.04
N ILE A 106 8.04 1.68 -6.83
CA ILE A 106 8.63 0.46 -6.29
C ILE A 106 9.54 0.87 -5.14
N ILE A 107 9.43 0.18 -4.00
CA ILE A 107 10.27 0.39 -2.81
C ILE A 107 10.83 -0.96 -2.38
N THR A 108 12.15 -1.07 -2.23
CA THR A 108 12.82 -2.31 -1.80
C THR A 108 13.00 -2.33 -0.28
N SER A 109 13.50 -3.46 0.25
CA SER A 109 13.68 -3.71 1.68
C SER A 109 14.58 -2.71 2.42
N ASP A 110 15.46 -2.03 1.69
CA ASP A 110 16.51 -1.19 2.28
C ASP A 110 16.06 0.26 2.48
N ASP A 111 14.92 0.62 1.90
CA ASP A 111 14.32 1.94 1.99
C ASP A 111 13.41 2.04 3.22
N ILE A 112 13.76 2.91 4.17
CA ILE A 112 12.86 3.30 5.26
C ILE A 112 11.87 4.32 4.68
N LYS A 113 10.66 3.86 4.36
CA LYS A 113 9.55 4.69 3.88
C LYS A 113 8.33 4.50 4.76
N GLU A 114 7.49 5.52 4.79
CA GLU A 114 6.26 5.50 5.57
C GLU A 114 5.19 4.67 4.86
N ILE A 115 5.22 3.37 5.15
CA ILE A 115 4.29 2.39 4.62
C ILE A 115 3.50 1.75 5.77
N TYR A 116 2.18 1.74 5.60
CA TYR A 116 1.24 1.08 6.49
C TYR A 116 0.74 -0.18 5.80
N VAL A 117 0.89 -1.32 6.45
CA VAL A 117 0.66 -2.64 5.86
C VAL A 117 -0.30 -3.41 6.73
N ASN A 118 -1.30 -4.04 6.11
CA ASN A 118 -2.13 -5.03 6.77
C ASN A 118 -1.60 -6.41 6.41
N ASP A 119 -0.70 -6.93 7.23
CA ASP A 119 -0.12 -8.26 7.08
C ASP A 119 -0.92 -9.36 7.80
N LEU A 120 -2.15 -9.04 8.24
CA LEU A 120 -3.16 -10.04 8.61
C LEU A 120 -4.01 -10.47 7.40
N SER A 121 -3.91 -9.74 6.29
CA SER A 121 -4.63 -10.00 5.04
C SER A 121 -3.66 -10.41 3.94
N HIS A 122 -3.70 -11.68 3.55
CA HIS A 122 -2.89 -12.21 2.45
C HIS A 122 -3.75 -12.57 1.25
N GLU A 123 -3.25 -12.27 0.06
CA GLU A 123 -3.79 -12.77 -1.19
C GLU A 123 -2.72 -13.58 -1.91
N GLU A 124 -3.12 -14.64 -2.61
CA GLU A 124 -2.19 -15.42 -3.45
C GLU A 124 -1.56 -14.53 -4.53
N HIS A 125 -0.27 -14.76 -4.77
CA HIS A 125 0.51 -14.03 -5.75
C HIS A 125 1.64 -14.92 -6.28
N ASP A 126 1.74 -15.06 -7.59
CA ASP A 126 2.86 -15.75 -8.22
C ASP A 126 4.16 -14.90 -8.15
N PRO A 127 5.19 -15.33 -7.40
CA PRO A 127 6.44 -14.59 -7.22
C PRO A 127 7.44 -14.79 -8.36
N ASP A 128 7.20 -15.77 -9.25
CA ASP A 128 8.03 -16.08 -10.41
C ASP A 128 7.63 -15.26 -11.65
N LEU A 129 6.43 -14.65 -11.65
CA LEU A 129 6.07 -13.67 -12.67
C LEU A 129 6.92 -12.41 -12.48
N PRO A 130 7.80 -12.06 -13.46
CA PRO A 130 8.57 -10.83 -13.36
C PRO A 130 7.62 -9.64 -13.27
N PRO A 131 8.01 -8.56 -12.57
CA PRO A 131 7.36 -7.27 -12.76
C PRO A 131 7.31 -7.01 -14.27
N LEU A 132 6.15 -6.62 -14.81
CA LEU A 132 6.06 -6.23 -16.21
C LEU A 132 7.03 -5.05 -16.42
N TYR A 133 8.20 -5.35 -16.97
CA TYR A 133 9.20 -4.42 -17.42
C TYR A 133 9.05 -4.35 -18.95
N GLU A 134 8.70 -3.18 -19.46
CA GLU A 134 9.06 -2.78 -20.83
C GLU A 134 10.08 -1.66 -20.72
#